data_AF-A0A9P5PIA1-F1
#
_entry.id   AF-A0A9P5PIA1-F1
#
_cell.length_a   1.000
_cell.length_b   1.000
_cell.length_c   1.000
_cell.angle_alpha   90.00
_cell.angle_beta   90.00
_cell.angle_gamma   90.00
#
_symmetry.space_group_name_H-M   'P 1'
#
loop_
_entity.id
_entity.type
_entity.pdbx_description
1 polymer ?
#
loop_
_entity_poly.entity_id
_entity_poly.type
_entity_poly.pdbx_seq_one_letter_code
_entity_poly.pdbx_strand_id
1 'polypeptide(L)' 'MLIYRGKLDFDSGHVAKNEGITVVFPLQFGIGDPAYTIWQWTKASDGASKVNCFNNGFVNSL' A
#
# COMPACT_ATOMS: atom_id res chain seq x y z
N MET A 1 8.44 -12.72 7.61
CA MET A 1 7.65 -11.61 7.03
C MET A 1 6.19 -11.97 7.12
N LEU A 2 5.36 -11.00 7.52
CA LEU A 2 3.91 -11.05 7.44
C LEU A 2 3.48 -10.44 6.11
N ILE A 3 2.61 -11.15 5.40
CA ILE A 3 2.01 -10.66 4.16
C ILE A 3 0.53 -10.48 4.44
N TYR A 4 0.07 -9.24 4.41
CA TYR A 4 -1.34 -8.91 4.50
C TYR A 4 -1.85 -8.57 3.10
N ARG A 5 -2.95 -9.20 2.70
CA ARG A 5 -3.67 -8.86 1.47
C ARG A 5 -5.09 -8.48 1.83
N GLY A 6 -5.51 -7.31 1.38
CA GLY A 6 -6.77 -6.74 1.79
C GLY A 6 -7.31 -5.72 0.81
N LYS A 7 -8.19 -4.87 1.33
CA LYS A 7 -8.88 -3.82 0.59
C LYS A 7 -8.43 -2.45 1.08
N LEU A 8 -8.25 -1.53 0.14
CA LEU A 8 -7.86 -0.15 0.37
C LEU A 8 -9.01 0.75 -0.10
N ASP A 9 -9.58 1.46 0.85
CA ASP A 9 -10.38 2.65 0.59
C ASP A 9 -9.49 3.86 0.89
N PHE A 10 -9.23 4.69 -0.12
CA PHE A 10 -8.44 5.90 0.05
C PHE A 10 -9.26 7.10 -0.40
N ASP A 11 -9.66 7.93 0.55
CA ASP A 11 -10.64 9.00 0.32
C ASP A 11 -10.00 10.29 -0.21
N SER A 12 -9.03 10.18 -1.12
CA SER A 12 -8.54 11.33 -1.88
C SER A 12 -9.48 11.64 -3.05
N GLY A 13 -10.62 12.24 -2.74
CA GLY A 13 -11.61 12.67 -3.75
C GLY A 13 -12.49 11.55 -4.29
N HIS A 14 -12.82 10.54 -3.47
CA HIS A 14 -13.80 9.48 -3.76
C HIS A 14 -13.47 8.50 -4.91
N VAL A 15 -12.25 8.50 -5.46
CA VAL A 15 -11.90 7.67 -6.63
C VAL A 15 -11.37 6.27 -6.28
N ALA A 16 -10.73 6.11 -5.13
CA ALA A 16 -10.14 4.83 -4.71
C ALA A 16 -11.03 4.14 -3.66
N LYS A 17 -11.91 3.25 -4.13
CA LYS A 17 -12.79 2.42 -3.30
C LYS A 17 -12.55 0.94 -3.59
N ASN A 18 -12.43 0.13 -2.55
CA ASN A 18 -12.30 -1.33 -2.57
C ASN A 18 -11.11 -1.85 -3.41
N GLU A 19 -10.03 -1.07 -3.48
CA GLU A 19 -8.84 -1.38 -4.27
C GLU A 19 -8.06 -2.53 -3.60
N GLY A 20 -7.41 -3.38 -4.40
CA GLY A 20 -6.60 -4.47 -3.86
C GLY A 20 -5.24 -3.97 -3.39
N ILE A 21 -4.87 -4.23 -2.13
CA ILE A 21 -3.55 -3.92 -1.57
C ILE A 21 -2.88 -5.16 -0.99
N THR A 22 -1.57 -5.24 -1.14
CA THR A 22 -0.68 -6.18 -0.45
C THR A 22 0.33 -5.38 0.37
N VAL A 23 0.42 -5.67 1.66
CA VAL A 23 1.39 -5.09 2.59
C VAL A 23 2.33 -6.20 3.02
N VAL A 24 3.62 -5.96 2.90
CA VAL A 24 4.67 -6.89 3.32
C VAL A 24 5.42 -6.25 4.47
N PHE A 25 5.33 -6.88 5.64
CA PHE A 25 5.85 -6.34 6.89
C PHE A 25 6.76 -7.37 7.58
N PRO A 26 7.78 -6.95 8.35
CA PRO A 26 8.60 -7.90 9.09
C PRO A 26 7.80 -8.55 10.23
N LEU A 27 8.14 -9.80 10.59
CA LEU A 27 7.37 -10.58 11.60
C LEU A 27 7.62 -10.09 13.03
N GLN A 28 8.86 -9.71 13.31
CA GLN A 28 9.28 -8.90 14.45
C GLN A 28 9.86 -7.63 13.84
N PHE A 29 9.49 -6.46 14.34
CA PHE A 29 9.90 -5.19 13.74
C PHE A 29 10.60 -4.29 14.76
N GLY A 30 11.65 -3.63 14.31
CA GLY A 30 12.36 -2.56 14.98
C GLY A 30 12.54 -1.36 14.05
N ILE A 31 13.02 -0.26 14.61
CA ILE A 31 13.38 0.92 13.82
C ILE A 31 14.46 0.51 12.80
N GLY A 32 14.26 0.88 11.53
CA GLY A 32 15.13 0.54 10.41
C GLY A 32 14.71 -0.71 9.64
N ASP A 33 13.72 -1.48 10.11
CA ASP A 33 13.25 -2.65 9.38
C ASP A 33 12.42 -2.26 8.15
N PRO A 34 12.55 -2.98 7.02
CA PRO A 34 11.90 -2.63 5.78
C PRO A 34 10.41 -3.00 5.78
N ALA A 35 9.60 -2.14 5.17
CA ALA A 35 8.19 -2.39 4.89
C ALA A 35 7.87 -2.05 3.43
N TYR A 36 6.93 -2.78 2.85
CA TYR A 36 6.51 -2.61 1.46
C TYR A 36 5.00 -2.55 1.34
N THR A 37 4.51 -1.71 0.44
CA THR A 37 3.10 -1.68 0.04
C THR A 37 2.99 -1.72 -1.47
N ILE A 38 2.07 -2.54 -1.94
CA ILE A 38 1.88 -2.84 -3.36
C ILE A 38 0.39 -2.80 -3.63
N TRP A 39 -0.03 -2.01 -4.59
CA TRP A 39 -1.42 -1.96 -5.01
C TRP A 39 -1.53 -1.53 -6.47
N GLN A 40 -2.72 -1.64 -7.03
CA GLN A 40 -3.02 -1.15 -8.36
C GLN A 40 -4.31 -0.34 -8.29
N TRP A 41 -4.29 0.88 -8.81
CA TRP A 41 -5.49 1.71 -8.89
C TRP A 41 -6.38 1.23 -10.03
N THR A 42 -7.68 1.14 -9.79
CA THR A 42 -8.66 1.01 -10.88
C THR A 42 -8.65 2.28 -11.74
N LYS A 43 -8.66 3.45 -11.08
CA LYS A 43 -8.50 4.76 -11.70
C LYS A 43 -7.77 5.72 -10.76
N ALA A 44 -6.67 6.29 -11.24
CA ALA A 44 -5.89 7.31 -10.54
C ALA A 44 -6.53 8.70 -10.69
N SER A 45 -6.08 9.65 -9.86
CA SER A 45 -6.61 11.02 -9.80
C SER A 45 -6.36 11.82 -11.08
N ASP A 46 -5.34 11.47 -11.85
CA ASP A 46 -5.02 12.05 -13.17
C ASP A 46 -5.84 11.43 -14.32
N GLY A 47 -6.72 10.47 -14.02
CA GLY A 47 -7.55 9.75 -14.98
C GLY A 47 -6.89 8.49 -15.56
N ALA A 48 -5.63 8.20 -15.24
CA ALA A 48 -4.97 6.97 -15.67
C ALA A 48 -5.62 5.74 -15.03
N SER A 49 -5.81 4.67 -15.80
CA SER A 49 -6.45 3.44 -15.32
C SER A 49 -5.42 2.35 -15.10
N LYS A 50 -5.66 1.45 -14.13
CA LYS A 50 -4.80 0.28 -13.86
C LYS A 50 -3.35 0.62 -13.50
N VAL A 51 -3.14 1.76 -12.84
CA VAL A 51 -1.80 2.23 -12.46
C VAL A 51 -1.24 1.36 -11.33
N ASN A 52 -0.09 0.74 -11.56
CA ASN A 52 0.61 -0.03 -10.53
C ASN A 52 1.39 0.90 -9.60
N CYS A 53 1.34 0.59 -8.32
CA CYS A 53 2.03 1.34 -7.29
C CYS A 53 2.85 0.40 -6.40
N PHE A 54 4.07 0.82 -6.13
CA PHE A 54 5.00 0.15 -5.23
C PHE A 54 5.67 1.21 -4.38
N ASN A 55 5.46 1.13 -3.06
CA ASN A 55 6.20 1.93 -2.11
C ASN A 55 7.03 1.02 -1.21
N ASN A 56 8.24 1.48 -0.90
CA ASN A 56 9.09 0.91 0.11
C ASN A 56 9.41 1.97 1.15
N GLY A 57 9.70 1.53 2.36
CA GLY A 57 10.14 2.39 3.44
C GLY A 57 10.72 1.58 4.58
N PHE A 58 11.08 2.28 5.64
CA PHE A 58 11.59 1.70 6.87
C PHE A 58 10.71 2.12 8.03
N VAL A 59 10.56 1.23 9.01
CA VAL A 59 9.96 1.59 10.30
C VAL A 59 10.84 2.67 10.93
N ASN A 60 10.27 3.85 11.18
CA ASN A 60 11.01 5.01 11.68
C ASN A 60 10.64 5.41 13.11
N SER A 61 9.62 4.77 13.70
CA SER A 61 9.18 4.95 15.08
C SER A 61 8.51 3.70 15.63
N LEU A 62 8.45 3.58 16.96
CA LEU A 62 7.73 2.53 17.70
C LEU A 62 6.48 3.08 18.38
#